data_AF-A0A259HD74-F1
#
_entry.id   AF-A0A259HD74-F1
#
_cell.length_a   1.000
_cell.length_b   1.000
_cell.length_c   1.000
_cell.angle_alpha   90.00
_cell.angle_beta   90.00
_cell.angle_gamma   90.00
#
_symmetry.space_group_name_H-M   'P 1'
#
loop_
_entity.id
_entity.type
_entity.pdbx_description
1 polymer ?
#
loop_
_entity_poly.entity_id
_entity_poly.type
_entity_poly.pdbx_seq_one_letter_code
_entity_poly.pdbx_strand_id
1 'polypeptide(L)'
;MKLTRLTLTLLLLCGTLILEAKTFTFDQVNAMPRSIEKDYYIWRLLSQNTTTAAQARAIIQGATAINKKLRESYQTRTGQNPPAVAPYSTGCVAIPPKNWKNRSVANKSFKHGLALMKQSKPEQAAAYFETARKNYPEKYDVDKSLFWLYLSTKDPAYIKLLRQSYHVNIYTLIAADTINGKYPKTITKSISQSRTPGFNIQNPIDWAKVKIRMNRSYDLHGLANNYQSQECIGVYTYLKAQASNHMDAYFPMPYRNAMKNMSPQRQALIYALARQESRFVPASVSRSFALGMMQFMPFLIDHVSKEKGERIDYDEIFNPYKAIEYADFHLDYLTKYLHHPLFVAYAYNGGIGFTRRHIKDHRNFRTGPYEPYMSMEMMSNDEAREYGKKVLTNYVIYLNKLGVPTRIFPLLKTLATPSLTDEFRN
;
A
#
# COMPACT_ATOMS: atom_id res chain seq x y z
N MET A 1 25.92 54.27 -49.20
CA MET A 1 25.89 52.95 -48.53
C MET A 1 25.47 53.12 -47.07
N LYS A 2 24.20 52.84 -46.73
CA LYS A 2 23.73 52.71 -45.35
C LYS A 2 22.95 51.40 -45.26
N LEU A 3 23.50 50.45 -44.50
CA LEU A 3 22.89 49.15 -44.22
C LEU A 3 21.75 49.34 -43.20
N THR A 4 20.51 49.05 -43.58
CA THR A 4 19.38 48.90 -42.67
C THR A 4 19.33 47.46 -42.16
N ARG A 5 19.48 47.27 -40.84
CA ARG A 5 19.30 45.99 -40.16
C ARG A 5 17.80 45.65 -40.09
N LEU A 6 17.42 44.50 -40.66
CA LEU A 6 16.10 43.91 -40.53
C LEU A 6 16.08 43.04 -39.27
N THR A 7 15.36 43.45 -38.23
CA THR A 7 15.10 42.62 -37.04
C THR A 7 13.94 41.67 -37.32
N LEU A 8 14.25 40.38 -37.43
CA LEU A 8 13.26 39.31 -37.56
C LEU A 8 12.75 38.94 -36.15
N THR A 9 11.52 39.33 -35.82
CA THR A 9 10.87 38.93 -34.56
C THR A 9 10.27 37.53 -34.73
N LEU A 10 10.94 36.52 -34.17
CA LEU A 10 10.44 35.16 -34.13
C LEU A 10 9.34 35.06 -33.04
N LEU A 11 8.07 35.07 -33.46
CA LEU A 11 6.94 34.76 -32.57
C LEU A 11 6.99 33.26 -32.23
N LEU A 12 7.49 32.92 -31.04
CA LEU A 12 7.26 31.61 -30.43
C LEU A 12 5.78 31.51 -30.06
N LEU A 13 4.98 30.83 -30.90
CA LEU A 13 3.67 30.33 -30.51
C LEU A 13 3.88 29.17 -29.52
N CYS A 14 3.99 29.48 -28.23
CA CYS A 14 3.75 28.50 -27.17
C CYS A 14 2.24 28.25 -27.08
N GLY A 15 1.74 27.35 -27.93
CA GLY A 15 0.41 26.78 -27.76
C GLY A 15 0.38 25.97 -26.46
N THR A 16 -0.18 26.53 -25.40
CA THR A 16 -0.52 25.76 -24.21
C THR A 16 -1.69 24.87 -24.60
N LEU A 17 -1.41 23.59 -24.87
CA LEU A 17 -2.47 22.57 -24.95
C LEU A 17 -3.15 22.55 -23.58
N ILE A 18 -4.35 23.11 -23.50
CA ILE A 18 -5.20 23.01 -22.33
C ILE A 18 -5.60 21.53 -22.26
N LEU A 19 -4.93 20.75 -21.40
CA LEU A 19 -5.37 19.40 -21.09
C LEU A 19 -6.68 19.53 -20.31
N GLU A 20 -7.81 19.35 -20.98
CA GLU A 20 -9.10 19.26 -20.31
C GLU A 20 -9.18 17.95 -19.53
N ALA A 21 -9.78 18.01 -18.33
CA ALA A 21 -10.02 16.81 -17.54
C ALA A 21 -10.87 15.83 -18.37
N LYS A 22 -10.48 14.55 -18.36
CA LYS A 22 -11.17 13.53 -19.13
C LYS A 22 -12.63 13.42 -18.67
N THR A 23 -13.53 13.56 -19.63
CA THR A 23 -14.98 13.44 -19.42
C THR A 23 -15.46 12.03 -19.74
N PHE A 24 -16.54 11.62 -19.07
CA PHE A 24 -17.18 10.32 -19.22
C PHE A 24 -18.65 10.52 -19.51
N THR A 25 -19.20 9.70 -20.41
CA THR A 25 -20.64 9.64 -20.66
C THR A 25 -21.32 8.65 -19.72
N PHE A 26 -22.63 8.82 -19.53
CA PHE A 26 -23.43 7.86 -18.76
C PHE A 26 -23.30 6.45 -19.32
N ASP A 27 -23.46 6.27 -20.63
CA ASP A 27 -23.42 4.95 -21.28
C ASP A 27 -22.07 4.25 -21.13
N GLN A 28 -20.98 5.02 -21.25
CA GLN A 28 -19.63 4.50 -21.04
C GLN A 28 -19.45 3.92 -19.64
N VAL A 29 -19.84 4.66 -18.60
CA VAL A 29 -19.71 4.21 -17.21
C VAL A 29 -20.72 3.11 -16.90
N ASN A 30 -21.93 3.21 -17.42
CA ASN A 30 -23.00 2.24 -17.18
C ASN A 30 -22.62 0.84 -17.70
N ALA A 31 -21.98 0.77 -18.87
CA ALA A 31 -21.51 -0.47 -19.49
C ALA A 31 -20.36 -1.16 -18.73
N MET A 32 -19.67 -0.47 -17.81
CA MET A 32 -18.57 -1.06 -17.04
C MET A 32 -19.09 -2.16 -16.11
N PRO A 33 -18.30 -3.24 -15.89
CA PRO A 33 -18.67 -4.28 -14.94
C PRO A 33 -18.69 -3.71 -13.52
N ARG A 34 -19.67 -4.13 -12.71
CA ARG A 34 -19.79 -3.72 -11.31
C ARG A 34 -18.51 -4.06 -10.53
N SER A 35 -17.79 -3.05 -10.07
CA SER A 35 -16.49 -3.17 -9.41
C SER A 35 -16.12 -1.87 -8.67
N ILE A 36 -15.09 -1.92 -7.83
CA ILE A 36 -14.54 -0.70 -7.19
C ILE A 36 -14.01 0.27 -8.25
N GLU A 37 -13.47 -0.24 -9.36
CA GLU A 37 -13.01 0.57 -10.48
C GLU A 37 -14.17 1.28 -11.18
N LYS A 38 -15.33 0.61 -11.33
CA LYS A 38 -16.56 1.27 -11.78
C LYS A 38 -17.00 2.34 -10.79
N ASP A 39 -16.94 2.08 -9.49
CA ASP A 39 -17.30 3.07 -8.46
C ASP A 39 -16.47 4.36 -8.59
N TYR A 40 -15.18 4.24 -8.92
CA TYR A 40 -14.32 5.38 -9.23
C TYR A 40 -14.81 6.14 -10.47
N TYR A 41 -15.16 5.45 -11.55
CA TYR A 41 -15.70 6.11 -12.74
C TYR A 41 -17.12 6.69 -12.55
N ILE A 42 -17.93 6.10 -11.65
CA ILE A 42 -19.18 6.72 -11.20
C ILE A 42 -18.86 8.03 -10.49
N TRP A 43 -17.86 8.07 -9.60
CA TRP A 43 -17.45 9.31 -8.94
C TRP A 43 -16.93 10.35 -9.94
N ARG A 44 -16.13 9.94 -10.93
CA ARG A 44 -15.67 10.83 -12.02
C ARG A 44 -16.86 11.43 -12.79
N LEU A 45 -17.81 10.59 -13.20
CA LEU A 45 -19.04 11.03 -13.88
C LEU A 45 -19.84 12.01 -13.00
N LEU A 46 -20.12 11.67 -11.75
CA LEU A 46 -20.88 12.53 -10.84
C LEU A 46 -20.15 13.85 -10.51
N SER A 47 -18.84 13.91 -10.69
CA SER A 47 -18.06 15.13 -10.45
C SER A 47 -18.21 16.14 -11.61
N GLN A 48 -18.60 15.70 -12.82
CA GLN A 48 -18.82 16.58 -13.98
C GLN A 48 -20.08 17.42 -13.83
N ASN A 49 -19.97 18.72 -14.11
CA ASN A 49 -21.10 19.66 -14.11
C ASN A 49 -22.22 19.27 -15.09
N THR A 50 -21.89 18.56 -16.17
CA THR A 50 -22.82 18.06 -17.20
C THR A 50 -23.69 16.89 -16.75
N THR A 51 -23.38 16.22 -15.63
CA THR A 51 -24.15 15.06 -15.18
C THR A 51 -25.47 15.48 -14.55
N THR A 52 -26.59 14.99 -15.09
CA THR A 52 -27.93 15.33 -14.62
C THR A 52 -28.31 14.56 -13.36
N ALA A 53 -29.29 15.07 -12.59
CA ALA A 53 -29.84 14.37 -11.43
C ALA A 53 -30.43 12.99 -11.80
N ALA A 54 -31.04 12.87 -12.99
CA ALA A 54 -31.59 11.60 -13.48
C ALA A 54 -30.48 10.57 -13.76
N GLN A 55 -29.41 10.98 -14.44
CA GLN A 55 -28.22 10.14 -14.65
C GLN A 55 -27.59 9.72 -13.32
N ALA A 56 -27.49 10.65 -12.35
CA ALA A 56 -26.95 10.36 -11.03
C ALA A 56 -27.77 9.30 -10.27
N ARG A 57 -29.11 9.41 -10.30
CA ARG A 57 -30.03 8.44 -9.70
C ARG A 57 -29.93 7.06 -10.34
N ALA A 58 -29.76 6.99 -11.66
CA ALA A 58 -29.63 5.74 -12.39
C ALA A 58 -28.26 5.07 -12.14
N ILE A 59 -27.16 5.82 -12.30
CA ILE A 59 -25.81 5.24 -12.30
C ILE A 59 -25.40 4.70 -10.92
N ILE A 60 -25.87 5.33 -9.83
CA ILE A 60 -25.45 4.97 -8.47
C ILE A 60 -25.87 3.54 -8.08
N GLN A 61 -26.93 3.01 -8.70
CA GLN A 61 -27.40 1.63 -8.49
C GLN A 61 -26.37 0.59 -8.95
N GLY A 62 -25.50 0.97 -9.89
CA GLY A 62 -24.41 0.14 -10.37
C GLY A 62 -23.21 0.05 -9.43
N ALA A 63 -23.17 0.84 -8.34
CA ALA A 63 -22.00 0.93 -7.47
C ALA A 63 -21.86 -0.31 -6.55
N THR A 64 -20.64 -0.68 -6.17
CA THR A 64 -20.38 -1.77 -5.21
C THR A 64 -20.48 -1.31 -3.76
N ALA A 65 -20.05 -0.08 -3.48
CA ALA A 65 -20.14 0.53 -2.16
C ALA A 65 -20.23 2.05 -2.28
N ILE A 66 -20.94 2.67 -1.32
CA ILE A 66 -21.05 4.13 -1.25
C ILE A 66 -20.05 4.67 -0.23
N ASN A 67 -18.87 5.04 -0.70
CA ASN A 67 -17.89 5.77 0.12
C ASN A 67 -18.31 7.24 0.31
N LYS A 68 -17.53 7.98 1.10
CA LYS A 68 -17.78 9.40 1.38
C LYS A 68 -17.81 10.26 0.09
N LYS A 69 -16.83 10.09 -0.81
CA LYS A 69 -16.73 10.84 -2.07
C LYS A 69 -17.93 10.63 -2.99
N LEU A 70 -18.38 9.39 -3.16
CA LEU A 70 -19.58 9.06 -3.94
C LEU A 70 -20.83 9.66 -3.32
N ARG A 71 -20.96 9.60 -2.00
CA ARG A 71 -22.08 10.19 -1.27
C ARG A 71 -22.16 11.69 -1.51
N GLU A 72 -21.03 12.39 -1.35
CA GLU A 72 -20.93 13.83 -1.55
C GLU A 72 -21.25 14.22 -3.00
N SER A 73 -20.63 13.57 -3.99
CA SER A 73 -20.91 13.85 -5.40
C SER A 73 -22.37 13.54 -5.78
N TYR A 74 -22.97 12.48 -5.23
CA TYR A 74 -24.37 12.17 -5.45
C TYR A 74 -25.30 13.22 -4.84
N GLN A 75 -25.04 13.65 -3.60
CA GLN A 75 -25.80 14.70 -2.92
C GLN A 75 -25.73 16.01 -3.71
N THR A 76 -24.55 16.41 -4.17
CA THR A 76 -24.36 17.60 -5.00
C THR A 76 -25.19 17.56 -6.29
N ARG A 77 -25.36 16.38 -6.90
CA ARG A 77 -26.11 16.23 -8.15
C ARG A 77 -27.63 16.10 -7.98
N THR A 78 -28.09 15.62 -6.82
CA THR A 78 -29.49 15.22 -6.63
C THR A 78 -30.22 15.94 -5.50
N GLY A 79 -29.48 16.59 -4.60
CA GLY A 79 -30.01 17.13 -3.34
C GLY A 79 -30.40 16.06 -2.31
N GLN A 80 -30.11 14.79 -2.57
CA GLN A 80 -30.61 13.67 -1.76
C GLN A 80 -29.48 12.74 -1.29
N ASN A 81 -29.75 11.97 -0.23
CA ASN A 81 -28.86 10.88 0.16
C ASN A 81 -28.91 9.73 -0.86
N PRO A 82 -27.77 9.11 -1.19
CA PRO A 82 -27.77 7.94 -2.07
C PRO A 82 -28.51 6.78 -1.43
N PRO A 83 -29.25 5.98 -2.22
CA PRO A 83 -29.91 4.78 -1.74
C PRO A 83 -28.90 3.73 -1.25
N ALA A 84 -29.38 2.78 -0.46
CA ALA A 84 -28.59 1.59 -0.15
C ALA A 84 -28.32 0.81 -1.45
N VAL A 85 -27.06 0.43 -1.68
CA VAL A 85 -26.67 -0.41 -2.81
C VAL A 85 -26.70 -1.88 -2.40
N ALA A 86 -27.10 -2.76 -3.33
CA ALA A 86 -27.14 -4.19 -3.08
C ALA A 86 -25.76 -4.71 -2.64
N PRO A 87 -25.66 -5.71 -1.74
CA PRO A 87 -24.37 -6.30 -1.39
C PRO A 87 -23.64 -6.78 -2.64
N TYR A 88 -22.40 -6.31 -2.86
CA TYR A 88 -21.56 -6.83 -3.92
C TYR A 88 -20.86 -8.10 -3.42
N SER A 89 -21.41 -9.26 -3.79
CA SER A 89 -20.72 -10.53 -3.59
C SER A 89 -19.65 -10.68 -4.66
N THR A 90 -18.38 -10.75 -4.25
CA THR A 90 -17.28 -11.01 -5.17
C THR A 90 -17.30 -12.44 -5.73
N GLY A 91 -18.26 -13.30 -5.36
CA GLY A 91 -18.30 -14.70 -5.80
C GLY A 91 -17.14 -15.53 -5.24
N CYS A 92 -16.42 -15.03 -4.22
CA CYS A 92 -15.48 -15.85 -3.50
C CYS A 92 -16.25 -17.04 -2.92
N VAL A 93 -15.74 -18.26 -3.13
CA VAL A 93 -15.99 -19.39 -2.22
C VAL A 93 -15.96 -18.81 -0.82
N ALA A 94 -17.04 -19.03 -0.06
CA ALA A 94 -17.18 -18.51 1.29
C ALA A 94 -15.84 -18.67 2.01
N ILE A 95 -15.17 -17.55 2.30
CA ILE A 95 -14.10 -17.56 3.29
C ILE A 95 -14.81 -18.16 4.51
N PRO A 96 -14.39 -19.34 5.03
CA PRO A 96 -15.04 -19.93 6.20
C PRO A 96 -15.15 -18.81 7.22
N PRO A 97 -16.36 -18.55 7.76
CA PRO A 97 -16.74 -17.28 8.34
C PRO A 97 -15.56 -16.77 9.14
N LYS A 98 -14.90 -15.71 8.62
CA LYS A 98 -13.69 -15.13 9.22
C LYS A 98 -13.96 -15.15 10.70
N ASN A 99 -13.23 -15.96 11.46
CA ASN A 99 -13.62 -16.26 12.84
C ASN A 99 -13.32 -15.01 13.67
N TRP A 100 -14.17 -14.01 13.49
CA TRP A 100 -14.04 -12.66 14.01
C TRP A 100 -14.13 -12.72 15.53
N LYS A 101 -14.84 -13.74 16.05
CA LYS A 101 -14.83 -14.12 17.47
C LYS A 101 -13.41 -14.49 17.89
N ASN A 102 -12.76 -15.46 17.24
CA ASN A 102 -11.37 -15.81 17.55
C ASN A 102 -10.42 -14.62 17.40
N ARG A 103 -10.53 -13.83 16.33
CA ARG A 103 -9.69 -12.63 16.15
C ARG A 103 -9.94 -11.60 17.25
N SER A 104 -11.18 -11.42 17.69
CA SER A 104 -11.55 -10.51 18.77
C SER A 104 -10.96 -10.98 20.11
N VAL A 105 -11.09 -12.27 20.42
CA VAL A 105 -10.45 -12.92 21.58
C VAL A 105 -8.93 -12.72 21.53
N ALA A 106 -8.30 -13.03 20.39
CA ALA A 106 -6.86 -12.90 20.22
C ALA A 106 -6.40 -11.45 20.43
N ASN A 107 -7.08 -10.47 19.83
CA ASN A 107 -6.76 -9.06 19.98
C ASN A 107 -6.91 -8.58 21.44
N LYS A 108 -7.96 -9.02 22.14
CA LYS A 108 -8.17 -8.69 23.55
C LYS A 108 -7.04 -9.27 24.41
N SER A 109 -6.71 -10.53 24.22
CA SER A 109 -5.62 -11.19 24.95
C SER A 109 -4.26 -10.55 24.64
N PHE A 110 -3.96 -10.28 23.37
CA PHE A 110 -2.71 -9.64 22.96
C PHE A 110 -2.55 -8.26 23.60
N LYS A 111 -3.60 -7.42 23.57
CA LYS A 111 -3.59 -6.11 24.24
C LYS A 111 -3.37 -6.23 25.76
N HIS A 112 -3.97 -7.23 26.40
CA HIS A 112 -3.75 -7.47 27.83
C HIS A 112 -2.30 -7.92 28.11
N GLY A 113 -1.72 -8.79 27.27
CA GLY A 113 -0.31 -9.17 27.34
C GLY A 113 0.62 -7.94 27.26
N LEU A 114 0.37 -7.03 26.31
CA LEU A 114 1.13 -5.78 26.21
C LEU A 114 1.00 -4.92 27.47
N ALA A 115 -0.20 -4.82 28.05
CA ALA A 115 -0.42 -4.07 29.29
C ALA A 115 0.38 -4.65 30.48
N LEU A 116 0.46 -5.97 30.59
CA LEU A 116 1.27 -6.65 31.60
C LEU A 116 2.77 -6.46 31.37
N MET A 117 3.23 -6.49 30.12
CA MET A 117 4.63 -6.18 29.77
C MET A 117 5.01 -4.76 30.22
N LYS A 118 4.12 -3.77 30.05
CA LYS A 118 4.33 -2.39 30.53
C LYS A 118 4.35 -2.28 32.06
N GLN A 119 3.71 -3.20 32.76
CA GLN A 119 3.74 -3.30 34.22
C GLN A 119 4.92 -4.14 34.74
N SER A 120 5.88 -4.51 33.88
CA SER A 120 7.00 -5.39 34.23
C SER A 120 6.55 -6.75 34.78
N LYS A 121 5.45 -7.31 34.25
CA LYS A 121 4.91 -8.64 34.58
C LYS A 121 5.02 -9.61 33.39
N PRO A 122 6.23 -9.92 32.90
CA PRO A 122 6.41 -10.69 31.67
C PRO A 122 5.92 -12.13 31.77
N GLU A 123 6.07 -12.79 32.92
CA GLU A 123 5.59 -14.17 33.13
C GLU A 123 4.07 -14.27 32.97
N GLN A 124 3.33 -13.33 33.57
CA GLN A 124 1.87 -13.27 33.42
C GLN A 124 1.47 -12.93 31.97
N ALA A 125 2.22 -12.05 31.31
CA ALA A 125 1.96 -11.66 29.92
C ALA A 125 2.05 -12.86 28.96
N ALA A 126 2.95 -13.82 29.21
CA ALA A 126 3.15 -14.99 28.36
C ALA A 126 1.86 -15.80 28.14
N ALA A 127 1.06 -16.02 29.18
CA ALA A 127 -0.21 -16.75 29.07
C ALA A 127 -1.21 -16.06 28.12
N TYR A 128 -1.23 -14.72 28.12
CA TYR A 128 -2.08 -13.94 27.24
C TYR A 128 -1.60 -13.94 25.79
N PHE A 129 -0.28 -13.85 25.56
CA PHE A 129 0.28 -13.98 24.22
C PHE A 129 0.08 -15.38 23.65
N GLU A 130 0.16 -16.43 24.47
CA GLU A 130 -0.13 -17.80 24.03
C GLU A 130 -1.62 -17.98 23.68
N THR A 131 -2.51 -17.40 24.47
CA THR A 131 -3.95 -17.35 24.14
C THR A 131 -4.19 -16.64 22.82
N ALA A 132 -3.52 -15.51 22.59
CA ALA A 132 -3.60 -14.78 21.33
C ALA A 132 -3.10 -15.63 20.15
N ARG A 133 -1.91 -16.26 20.31
CA ARG A 133 -1.29 -17.13 19.30
C ARG A 133 -2.22 -18.27 18.85
N LYS A 134 -2.90 -18.93 19.79
CA LYS A 134 -3.83 -20.04 19.50
C LYS A 134 -5.10 -19.60 18.77
N ASN A 135 -5.49 -18.34 18.90
CA ASN A 135 -6.74 -17.81 18.34
C ASN A 135 -6.54 -17.01 17.04
N TYR A 136 -5.33 -16.50 16.76
CA TYR A 136 -5.09 -15.77 15.52
C TYR A 136 -5.17 -16.69 14.30
N PRO A 137 -6.02 -16.37 13.29
CA PRO A 137 -6.14 -17.20 12.09
C PRO A 137 -5.02 -16.94 11.07
N GLU A 138 -4.43 -15.74 11.09
CA GLU A 138 -3.42 -15.33 10.12
C GLU A 138 -2.02 -15.60 10.65
N LYS A 139 -1.15 -16.18 9.82
CA LYS A 139 0.23 -16.50 10.21
C LYS A 139 1.01 -15.27 10.70
N TYR A 140 0.75 -14.09 10.12
CA TYR A 140 1.39 -12.84 10.54
C TYR A 140 1.14 -12.51 12.02
N ASP A 141 -0.10 -12.66 12.50
CA ASP A 141 -0.45 -12.35 13.90
C ASP A 141 -0.03 -13.47 14.86
N VAL A 142 0.05 -14.71 14.36
CA VAL A 142 0.70 -15.83 15.08
C VAL A 142 2.18 -15.52 15.29
N ASP A 143 2.90 -15.08 14.26
CA ASP A 143 4.33 -14.70 14.35
C ASP A 143 4.54 -13.50 15.29
N LYS A 144 3.66 -12.51 15.23
CA LYS A 144 3.63 -11.40 16.20
C LYS A 144 3.55 -11.93 17.63
N SER A 145 2.63 -12.85 17.90
CA SER A 145 2.44 -13.43 19.23
C SER A 145 3.66 -14.25 19.67
N LEU A 146 4.27 -15.03 18.76
CA LEU A 146 5.51 -15.77 19.03
C LEU A 146 6.68 -14.85 19.40
N PHE A 147 6.80 -13.70 18.74
CA PHE A 147 7.84 -12.73 19.08
C PHE A 147 7.63 -12.13 20.48
N TRP A 148 6.38 -11.80 20.83
CA TRP A 148 6.09 -11.29 22.18
C TRP A 148 6.23 -12.37 23.26
N LEU A 149 5.91 -13.63 22.95
CA LEU A 149 6.23 -14.78 23.79
C LEU A 149 7.74 -14.89 24.05
N TYR A 150 8.57 -14.80 23.00
CA TYR A 150 10.01 -14.73 23.15
C TYR A 150 10.45 -13.56 24.04
N LEU A 151 9.94 -12.35 23.82
CA LEU A 151 10.30 -11.19 24.64
C LEU A 151 9.93 -11.36 26.11
N SER A 152 8.79 -12.02 26.39
CA SER A 152 8.28 -12.24 27.74
C SER A 152 8.98 -13.40 28.49
N THR A 153 9.30 -14.50 27.81
CA THR A 153 9.83 -15.72 28.44
C THR A 153 11.34 -15.88 28.28
N LYS A 154 11.93 -15.22 27.29
CA LYS A 154 13.30 -15.46 26.81
C LYS A 154 13.57 -16.87 26.29
N ASP A 155 12.54 -17.67 26.05
CA ASP A 155 12.68 -19.05 25.55
C ASP A 155 13.06 -19.05 24.05
N PRO A 156 14.24 -19.59 23.68
CA PRO A 156 14.70 -19.64 22.29
C PRO A 156 13.83 -20.54 21.38
N ALA A 157 12.97 -21.41 21.94
CA ALA A 157 12.04 -22.21 21.15
C ALA A 157 11.12 -21.35 20.28
N TYR A 158 10.71 -20.17 20.76
CA TYR A 158 9.88 -19.24 19.99
C TYR A 158 10.63 -18.64 18.79
N ILE A 159 11.95 -18.41 18.90
CA ILE A 159 12.79 -18.02 17.76
C ILE A 159 12.83 -19.14 16.73
N LYS A 160 12.99 -20.40 17.16
CA LYS A 160 12.94 -21.57 16.26
C LYS A 160 11.61 -21.65 15.51
N LEU A 161 10.48 -21.44 16.17
CA LEU A 161 9.16 -21.42 15.54
C LEU A 161 9.01 -20.28 14.52
N LEU A 162 9.50 -19.08 14.85
CA LEU A 162 9.52 -17.94 13.91
C LEU A 162 10.35 -18.24 12.66
N ARG A 163 11.49 -18.92 12.82
CA ARG A 163 12.37 -19.32 11.71
C ARG A 163 11.73 -20.34 10.76
N GLN A 164 10.73 -21.08 11.22
CA GLN A 164 9.95 -22.03 10.43
C GLN A 164 8.73 -21.41 9.75
N SER A 165 8.43 -20.13 10.01
CA SER A 165 7.32 -19.45 9.37
C SER A 165 7.56 -19.26 7.87
N TYR A 166 6.55 -19.58 7.06
CA TYR A 166 6.54 -19.27 5.62
C TYR A 166 6.32 -17.78 5.35
N HIS A 167 5.78 -17.03 6.32
CA HIS A 167 5.40 -15.65 6.12
C HIS A 167 6.60 -14.71 6.29
N VAL A 168 6.95 -13.96 5.24
CA VAL A 168 7.98 -12.92 5.32
C VAL A 168 7.43 -11.71 6.07
N ASN A 169 7.85 -11.49 7.31
CA ASN A 169 7.46 -10.35 8.14
C ASN A 169 8.59 -9.91 9.08
N ILE A 170 8.40 -8.76 9.73
CA ILE A 170 9.39 -8.16 10.62
C ILE A 170 9.86 -9.13 11.71
N TYR A 171 8.97 -9.94 12.28
CA TYR A 171 9.27 -10.88 13.35
C TYR A 171 10.16 -12.04 12.85
N THR A 172 9.94 -12.53 11.62
CA THR A 172 10.82 -13.53 11.01
C THR A 172 12.20 -13.00 10.63
N LEU A 173 12.31 -11.71 10.30
CA LEU A 173 13.59 -11.02 10.09
C LEU A 173 14.32 -10.84 11.43
N ILE A 174 13.62 -10.40 12.48
CA ILE A 174 14.16 -10.31 13.85
C ILE A 174 14.67 -11.67 14.33
N ALA A 175 13.90 -12.75 14.11
CA ALA A 175 14.31 -14.10 14.47
C ALA A 175 15.57 -14.54 13.72
N ALA A 176 15.73 -14.15 12.45
CA ALA A 176 16.98 -14.37 11.71
C ALA A 176 18.15 -13.56 12.31
N ASP A 177 17.95 -12.28 12.61
CA ASP A 177 18.99 -11.43 13.21
C ASP A 177 19.45 -11.96 14.56
N THR A 178 18.53 -12.46 15.37
CA THR A 178 18.78 -13.02 16.71
C THR A 178 19.81 -14.15 16.71
N ILE A 179 19.84 -14.96 15.66
CA ILE A 179 20.76 -16.12 15.53
C ILE A 179 21.79 -15.93 14.42
N ASN A 180 21.97 -14.71 13.91
CA ASN A 180 22.79 -14.40 12.74
C ASN A 180 22.48 -15.30 11.51
N GLY A 181 21.20 -15.65 11.34
CA GLY A 181 20.70 -16.54 10.29
C GLY A 181 20.29 -15.82 9.01
N LYS A 182 20.06 -16.61 7.95
CA LYS A 182 19.57 -16.12 6.65
C LYS A 182 18.12 -15.64 6.73
N TYR A 183 17.78 -14.56 6.03
CA TYR A 183 16.39 -14.13 5.90
C TYR A 183 15.51 -15.14 5.17
N PRO A 184 14.18 -15.11 5.41
CA PRO A 184 13.26 -16.01 4.73
C PRO A 184 13.35 -15.87 3.20
N LYS A 185 13.14 -16.98 2.49
CA LYS A 185 13.21 -16.99 1.03
C LYS A 185 12.11 -16.12 0.42
N THR A 186 12.44 -15.45 -0.67
CA THR A 186 11.52 -14.60 -1.44
C THR A 186 11.66 -14.90 -2.92
N ILE A 187 10.58 -14.72 -3.68
CA ILE A 187 10.52 -15.03 -5.10
C ILE A 187 10.62 -13.74 -5.91
N THR A 188 11.64 -13.65 -6.77
CA THR A 188 11.76 -12.61 -7.80
C THR A 188 11.93 -13.33 -9.12
N LYS A 189 10.89 -13.35 -9.95
CA LYS A 189 10.92 -14.06 -11.23
C LYS A 189 11.48 -13.16 -12.32
N SER A 190 12.41 -13.69 -13.13
CA SER A 190 12.79 -13.10 -14.41
C SER A 190 11.77 -13.54 -15.47
N ILE A 191 11.26 -12.60 -16.26
CA ILE A 191 10.29 -12.85 -17.32
C ILE A 191 10.87 -12.33 -18.64
N SER A 192 10.95 -13.20 -19.65
CA SER A 192 11.46 -12.86 -20.98
C SER A 192 10.46 -12.06 -21.80
N GLN A 193 9.18 -12.43 -21.74
CA GLN A 193 8.11 -11.77 -22.49
C GLN A 193 7.90 -10.34 -21.97
N SER A 194 8.00 -9.36 -22.87
CA SER A 194 7.84 -7.95 -22.51
C SER A 194 6.37 -7.56 -22.30
N ARG A 195 5.47 -8.04 -23.18
CA ARG A 195 4.07 -7.59 -23.25
C ARG A 195 3.03 -8.72 -23.26
N THR A 196 1.81 -8.42 -22.82
CA THR A 196 0.62 -9.28 -22.90
C THR A 196 -0.37 -8.66 -23.90
N PRO A 197 -0.51 -9.21 -25.13
CA PRO A 197 -1.42 -8.67 -26.13
C PRO A 197 -2.87 -8.57 -25.63
N GLY A 198 -3.56 -7.48 -25.96
CA GLY A 198 -4.98 -7.29 -25.62
C GLY A 198 -5.26 -6.93 -24.16
N PHE A 199 -4.23 -6.67 -23.34
CA PHE A 199 -4.39 -6.19 -21.97
C PHE A 199 -3.76 -4.82 -21.78
N ASN A 200 -4.55 -3.84 -21.33
CA ASN A 200 -4.02 -2.52 -20.98
C ASN A 200 -3.78 -2.43 -19.46
N ILE A 201 -2.50 -2.44 -19.06
CA ILE A 201 -2.10 -2.37 -17.64
C ILE A 201 -2.54 -1.08 -16.94
N GLN A 202 -2.82 -0.01 -17.70
CA GLN A 202 -3.22 1.30 -17.20
C GLN A 202 -4.74 1.47 -17.17
N ASN A 203 -5.52 0.49 -17.64
CA ASN A 203 -6.97 0.55 -17.65
C ASN A 203 -7.57 -0.15 -16.41
N PRO A 204 -8.20 0.60 -15.47
CA PRO A 204 -8.79 0.00 -14.27
C PRO A 204 -9.89 -1.02 -14.60
N ILE A 205 -10.64 -0.82 -15.70
CA ILE A 205 -11.69 -1.76 -16.08
C ILE A 205 -11.12 -3.09 -16.55
N ASP A 206 -9.94 -3.11 -17.17
CA ASP A 206 -9.29 -4.38 -17.53
C ASP A 206 -8.79 -5.11 -16.28
N TRP A 207 -8.29 -4.39 -15.27
CA TRP A 207 -8.00 -4.97 -13.96
C TRP A 207 -9.26 -5.52 -13.27
N ALA A 208 -10.39 -4.79 -13.33
CA ALA A 208 -11.66 -5.27 -12.80
C ALA A 208 -12.10 -6.61 -13.44
N LYS A 209 -11.94 -6.75 -14.77
CA LYS A 209 -12.20 -8.02 -15.48
C LYS A 209 -11.27 -9.15 -15.04
N VAL A 210 -10.01 -8.85 -14.68
CA VAL A 210 -9.10 -9.86 -14.11
C VAL A 210 -9.61 -10.35 -12.76
N LYS A 211 -10.01 -9.45 -11.86
CA LYS A 211 -10.55 -9.82 -10.54
C LYS A 211 -11.82 -10.66 -10.65
N ILE A 212 -12.71 -10.33 -11.58
CA ILE A 212 -13.92 -11.11 -11.85
C ILE A 212 -13.57 -12.53 -12.31
N ARG A 213 -12.60 -12.68 -13.23
CA ARG A 213 -12.11 -13.99 -13.67
C ARG A 213 -11.43 -14.76 -12.53
N MET A 214 -10.61 -14.09 -11.73
CA MET A 214 -9.95 -14.68 -10.57
C MET A 214 -10.96 -15.31 -9.60
N ASN A 215 -12.02 -14.59 -9.25
CA ASN A 215 -13.02 -15.11 -8.32
C ASN A 215 -13.83 -16.29 -8.86
N ARG A 216 -13.85 -16.49 -10.18
CA ARG A 216 -14.56 -17.58 -10.86
C ARG A 216 -13.65 -18.73 -11.29
N SER A 217 -12.32 -18.57 -11.16
CA SER A 217 -11.38 -19.52 -11.72
C SER A 217 -11.14 -20.69 -10.77
N TYR A 218 -11.19 -21.91 -11.31
CA TYR A 218 -10.74 -23.12 -10.62
C TYR A 218 -9.22 -23.33 -10.74
N ASP A 219 -8.58 -22.71 -11.75
CA ASP A 219 -7.12 -22.72 -11.93
C ASP A 219 -6.56 -21.29 -11.91
N LEU A 220 -6.17 -20.84 -10.72
CA LEU A 220 -5.53 -19.54 -10.55
C LEU A 220 -4.08 -19.50 -11.07
N HIS A 221 -3.40 -20.64 -11.14
CA HIS A 221 -2.04 -20.69 -11.69
C HIS A 221 -2.05 -20.52 -13.20
N GLY A 222 -2.94 -21.21 -13.92
CA GLY A 222 -3.17 -21.01 -15.34
C GLY A 222 -3.62 -19.58 -15.66
N LEU A 223 -4.57 -19.04 -14.88
CA LEU A 223 -4.98 -17.63 -15.03
C LEU A 223 -3.80 -16.67 -14.85
N ALA A 224 -2.92 -16.90 -13.87
CA ALA A 224 -1.74 -16.07 -13.67
C ALA A 224 -0.82 -16.12 -14.90
N ASN A 225 -0.59 -17.30 -15.48
CA ASN A 225 0.31 -17.47 -16.62
C ASN A 225 -0.11 -16.66 -17.86
N ASN A 226 -1.40 -16.36 -18.03
CA ASN A 226 -1.89 -15.46 -19.09
C ASN A 226 -1.36 -14.03 -18.99
N TYR A 227 -0.83 -13.64 -17.83
CA TYR A 227 -0.25 -12.31 -17.57
C TYR A 227 1.26 -12.38 -17.32
N GLN A 228 1.93 -13.48 -17.70
CA GLN A 228 3.36 -13.65 -17.47
C GLN A 228 4.20 -12.80 -18.43
N SER A 229 4.14 -11.47 -18.29
CA SER A 229 4.98 -10.50 -19.01
C SER A 229 5.61 -9.50 -18.04
N GLN A 230 6.65 -8.80 -18.50
CA GLN A 230 7.33 -7.76 -17.71
C GLN A 230 6.37 -6.62 -17.34
N GLU A 231 5.55 -6.15 -18.28
CA GLU A 231 4.59 -5.07 -18.03
C GLU A 231 3.47 -5.48 -17.06
N CYS A 232 3.12 -6.77 -17.04
CA CYS A 232 2.06 -7.34 -16.20
C CYS A 232 2.58 -7.96 -14.90
N ILE A 233 3.85 -7.79 -14.53
CA ILE A 233 4.43 -8.52 -13.38
C ILE A 233 3.67 -8.29 -12.07
N GLY A 234 3.07 -7.11 -11.86
CA GLY A 234 2.20 -6.85 -10.71
C GLY A 234 0.96 -7.74 -10.71
N VAL A 235 0.25 -7.80 -11.84
CA VAL A 235 -0.93 -8.68 -12.04
C VAL A 235 -0.54 -10.15 -11.89
N TYR A 236 0.55 -10.57 -12.56
CA TYR A 236 1.07 -11.94 -12.49
C TYR A 236 1.36 -12.39 -11.06
N THR A 237 2.16 -11.61 -10.34
CA THR A 237 2.58 -11.96 -8.97
C THR A 237 1.43 -11.84 -7.97
N TYR A 238 0.47 -10.93 -8.20
CA TYR A 238 -0.77 -10.88 -7.44
C TYR A 238 -1.54 -12.21 -7.56
N LEU A 239 -1.80 -12.66 -8.79
CA LEU A 239 -2.54 -13.90 -9.04
C LEU A 239 -1.79 -15.14 -8.52
N LYS A 240 -0.46 -15.20 -8.70
CA LYS A 240 0.35 -16.29 -8.13
C LYS A 240 0.31 -16.33 -6.61
N ALA A 241 0.33 -15.16 -5.94
CA ALA A 241 0.21 -15.09 -4.49
C ALA A 241 -1.19 -15.54 -4.02
N GLN A 242 -2.25 -15.21 -4.76
CA GLN A 242 -3.60 -15.72 -4.45
C GLN A 242 -3.69 -17.24 -4.64
N ALA A 243 -3.12 -17.74 -5.74
CA ALA A 243 -3.12 -19.17 -6.07
C ALA A 243 -2.41 -20.04 -5.02
N SER A 244 -1.38 -19.49 -4.34
CA SER A 244 -0.68 -20.18 -3.25
C SER A 244 -1.24 -19.85 -1.86
N ASN A 245 -2.43 -19.27 -1.75
CA ASN A 245 -3.01 -18.80 -0.48
C ASN A 245 -2.03 -17.92 0.33
N HIS A 246 -1.28 -17.08 -0.37
CA HIS A 246 -0.25 -16.19 0.17
C HIS A 246 0.91 -16.89 0.91
N MET A 247 1.11 -18.19 0.67
CA MET A 247 2.26 -18.92 1.24
C MET A 247 3.57 -18.56 0.51
N ASP A 248 3.48 -18.18 -0.77
CA ASP A 248 4.63 -17.70 -1.53
C ASP A 248 4.81 -16.18 -1.41
N ALA A 249 6.04 -15.77 -1.10
CA ALA A 249 6.38 -14.36 -0.93
C ALA A 249 7.03 -13.77 -2.20
N TYR A 250 6.21 -13.22 -3.09
CA TYR A 250 6.67 -12.53 -4.30
C TYR A 250 7.16 -11.11 -4.00
N PHE A 251 8.33 -10.77 -4.55
CA PHE A 251 9.02 -9.48 -4.46
C PHE A 251 9.57 -9.12 -5.85
N PRO A 252 8.69 -8.78 -6.83
CA PRO A 252 9.12 -8.37 -8.15
C PRO A 252 9.77 -6.98 -8.11
N MET A 253 10.46 -6.64 -9.20
CA MET A 253 11.26 -5.44 -9.33
C MET A 253 11.02 -4.73 -10.68
N PRO A 254 9.77 -4.34 -11.01
CA PRO A 254 9.44 -3.71 -12.28
C PRO A 254 9.93 -2.26 -12.38
N TYR A 255 9.91 -1.73 -13.60
CA TYR A 255 10.13 -0.31 -13.89
C TYR A 255 11.48 0.24 -13.40
N ARG A 256 12.52 -0.61 -13.36
CA ARG A 256 13.90 -0.24 -13.01
C ARG A 256 14.38 1.04 -13.72
N ASN A 257 14.06 1.18 -14.99
CA ASN A 257 14.45 2.34 -15.80
C ASN A 257 13.85 3.66 -15.26
N ALA A 258 12.65 3.64 -14.66
CA ALA A 258 12.03 4.83 -14.06
C ALA A 258 12.79 5.32 -12.82
N MET A 259 13.56 4.45 -12.18
CA MET A 259 14.29 4.74 -10.95
C MET A 259 15.82 4.68 -11.12
N LYS A 260 16.31 4.66 -12.36
CA LYS A 260 17.73 4.41 -12.68
C LYS A 260 18.70 5.42 -12.05
N ASN A 261 18.24 6.65 -11.81
CA ASN A 261 19.02 7.74 -11.24
C ASN A 261 18.81 7.90 -9.72
N MET A 262 17.99 7.04 -9.10
CA MET A 262 17.72 7.08 -7.67
C MET A 262 18.70 6.21 -6.90
N SER A 263 19.03 6.59 -5.66
CA SER A 263 19.86 5.75 -4.78
C SER A 263 19.20 4.39 -4.51
N PRO A 264 19.95 3.32 -4.21
CA PRO A 264 19.38 2.03 -3.84
C PRO A 264 18.38 2.11 -2.67
N GLN A 265 18.60 3.02 -1.72
CA GLN A 265 17.70 3.28 -0.60
C GLN A 265 16.37 3.88 -1.09
N ARG A 266 16.42 4.90 -1.95
CA ARG A 266 15.19 5.48 -2.51
C ARG A 266 14.43 4.48 -3.38
N GLN A 267 15.13 3.70 -4.20
CA GLN A 267 14.55 2.58 -4.96
C GLN A 267 13.87 1.57 -4.04
N ALA A 268 14.56 1.10 -3.00
CA ALA A 268 14.02 0.13 -2.05
C ALA A 268 12.76 0.65 -1.35
N LEU A 269 12.71 1.94 -1.04
CA LEU A 269 11.55 2.58 -0.41
C LEU A 269 10.34 2.61 -1.36
N ILE A 270 10.54 3.02 -2.62
CA ILE A 270 9.48 2.99 -3.64
C ILE A 270 8.97 1.55 -3.86
N TYR A 271 9.87 0.57 -4.00
CA TYR A 271 9.47 -0.83 -4.11
C TYR A 271 8.71 -1.33 -2.87
N ALA A 272 9.14 -0.92 -1.67
CA ALA A 272 8.53 -1.34 -0.43
C ALA A 272 7.09 -0.81 -0.28
N LEU A 273 6.88 0.45 -0.65
CA LEU A 273 5.58 1.12 -0.70
C LEU A 273 4.71 0.51 -1.79
N ALA A 274 5.15 0.49 -3.05
CA ALA A 274 4.40 -0.08 -4.19
C ALA A 274 3.95 -1.53 -3.94
N ARG A 275 4.84 -2.34 -3.33
CA ARG A 275 4.50 -3.71 -2.94
C ARG A 275 3.35 -3.68 -1.94
N GLN A 276 3.43 -2.85 -0.90
CA GLN A 276 2.42 -2.79 0.15
C GLN A 276 1.09 -2.21 -0.34
N GLU A 277 1.14 -1.18 -1.18
CA GLU A 277 -0.02 -0.44 -1.68
C GLU A 277 -0.87 -1.23 -2.67
N SER A 278 -0.24 -1.81 -3.71
CA SER A 278 -0.96 -2.36 -4.85
C SER A 278 -0.44 -3.71 -5.33
N ARG A 279 0.65 -4.22 -4.72
CA ARG A 279 1.45 -5.32 -5.29
C ARG A 279 1.88 -5.03 -6.73
N PHE A 280 2.20 -3.77 -7.02
CA PHE A 280 2.62 -3.28 -8.33
C PHE A 280 1.56 -3.34 -9.44
N VAL A 281 0.27 -3.49 -9.12
CA VAL A 281 -0.80 -3.41 -10.13
C VAL A 281 -0.98 -1.94 -10.54
N PRO A 282 -0.68 -1.54 -11.80
CA PRO A 282 -0.69 -0.13 -12.17
C PRO A 282 -2.07 0.50 -12.08
N ALA A 283 -3.10 -0.14 -12.62
CA ALA A 283 -4.47 0.37 -12.58
C ALA A 283 -5.27 0.04 -11.30
N SER A 284 -4.59 -0.07 -10.16
CA SER A 284 -5.25 -0.37 -8.88
C SER A 284 -6.07 0.83 -8.38
N VAL A 285 -7.29 0.55 -7.92
CA VAL A 285 -8.20 1.54 -7.33
C VAL A 285 -8.67 1.06 -5.96
N SER A 286 -8.47 1.87 -4.91
CA SER A 286 -8.98 1.56 -3.57
C SER A 286 -10.46 1.92 -3.41
N ARG A 287 -11.08 1.43 -2.34
CA ARG A 287 -12.44 1.82 -1.94
C ARG A 287 -12.59 3.30 -1.63
N SER A 288 -11.52 4.01 -1.29
CA SER A 288 -11.49 5.46 -1.06
C SER A 288 -11.04 6.25 -2.30
N PHE A 289 -10.82 5.56 -3.43
CA PHE A 289 -10.29 6.09 -4.68
C PHE A 289 -8.84 6.57 -4.59
N ALA A 290 -8.01 5.83 -3.86
CA ALA A 290 -6.57 5.89 -4.04
C ALA A 290 -6.18 5.18 -5.34
N LEU A 291 -5.34 5.80 -6.16
CA LEU A 291 -5.13 5.44 -7.56
C LEU A 291 -3.69 5.01 -7.83
N GLY A 292 -3.52 4.11 -8.80
CA GLY A 292 -2.20 3.76 -9.29
C GLY A 292 -1.51 2.68 -8.43
N MET A 293 -0.35 2.23 -8.91
CA MET A 293 0.48 1.30 -8.14
C MET A 293 1.00 1.88 -6.82
N MET A 294 0.99 3.21 -6.68
CA MET A 294 1.41 3.94 -5.50
C MET A 294 0.24 4.44 -4.64
N GLN A 295 -1.01 4.17 -5.04
CA GLN A 295 -2.22 4.52 -4.29
C GLN A 295 -2.28 6.00 -3.87
N PHE A 296 -2.08 6.91 -4.82
CA PHE A 296 -2.25 8.34 -4.60
C PHE A 296 -3.72 8.71 -4.48
N MET A 297 -4.06 9.45 -3.44
CA MET A 297 -5.39 10.07 -3.31
C MET A 297 -5.49 11.29 -4.25
N PRO A 298 -6.68 11.60 -4.83
CA PRO A 298 -6.86 12.72 -5.75
C PRO A 298 -6.32 14.05 -5.25
N PHE A 299 -6.57 14.39 -3.97
CA PHE A 299 -6.07 15.63 -3.38
C PHE A 299 -4.54 15.73 -3.34
N LEU A 300 -3.85 14.58 -3.25
CA LEU A 300 -2.39 14.53 -3.26
C LEU A 300 -1.87 14.64 -4.69
N ILE A 301 -2.60 14.09 -5.67
CA ILE A 301 -2.31 14.29 -7.09
C ILE A 301 -2.42 15.78 -7.42
N ASP A 302 -3.52 16.44 -7.04
CA ASP A 302 -3.72 17.89 -7.23
C ASP A 302 -2.59 18.72 -6.60
N HIS A 303 -2.17 18.33 -5.39
CA HIS A 303 -1.09 19.02 -4.70
C HIS A 303 0.25 18.87 -5.43
N VAL A 304 0.65 17.63 -5.75
CA VAL A 304 1.93 17.37 -6.42
C VAL A 304 1.96 17.97 -7.83
N SER A 305 0.87 17.88 -8.59
CA SER A 305 0.80 18.48 -9.93
C SER A 305 0.96 20.00 -9.86
N LYS A 306 0.31 20.65 -8.87
CA LYS A 306 0.45 22.08 -8.62
C LYS A 306 1.89 22.47 -8.26
N GLU A 307 2.53 21.76 -7.34
CA GLU A 307 3.93 22.04 -6.95
C GLU A 307 4.90 21.84 -8.13
N LYS A 308 4.61 20.90 -9.02
CA LYS A 308 5.39 20.66 -10.24
C LYS A 308 5.04 21.60 -11.41
N GLY A 309 4.01 22.45 -11.26
CA GLY A 309 3.56 23.34 -12.33
C GLY A 309 2.94 22.62 -13.53
N GLU A 310 2.43 21.40 -13.36
CA GLU A 310 1.79 20.61 -14.42
C GLU A 310 0.27 20.46 -14.18
N ARG A 311 -0.46 20.25 -15.27
CA ARG A 311 -1.88 19.88 -15.24
C ARG A 311 -2.00 18.45 -15.75
N ILE A 312 -2.57 17.57 -14.93
CA ILE A 312 -2.75 16.16 -15.28
C ILE A 312 -4.17 15.69 -14.96
N ASP A 313 -4.63 14.70 -15.71
CA ASP A 313 -5.82 13.92 -15.34
C ASP A 313 -5.47 12.88 -14.26
N TYR A 314 -6.40 12.58 -13.34
CA TYR A 314 -6.16 11.54 -12.34
C TYR A 314 -5.86 10.15 -12.93
N ASP A 315 -6.41 9.83 -14.11
CA ASP A 315 -6.13 8.55 -14.80
C ASP A 315 -4.65 8.44 -15.22
N GLU A 316 -3.89 9.54 -15.31
CA GLU A 316 -2.46 9.51 -15.66
C GLU A 316 -1.62 8.82 -14.59
N ILE A 317 -2.08 8.76 -13.34
CA ILE A 317 -1.40 8.04 -12.25
C ILE A 317 -1.47 6.51 -12.42
N PHE A 318 -2.31 6.00 -13.33
CA PHE A 318 -2.25 4.59 -13.72
C PHE A 318 -1.03 4.27 -14.60
N ASN A 319 -0.34 5.26 -15.16
CA ASN A 319 0.95 5.08 -15.80
C ASN A 319 2.04 4.87 -14.71
N PRO A 320 2.72 3.71 -14.68
CA PRO A 320 3.76 3.42 -13.69
C PRO A 320 4.86 4.48 -13.58
N TYR A 321 5.26 5.08 -14.70
CA TYR A 321 6.34 6.07 -14.72
C TYR A 321 5.91 7.37 -14.02
N LYS A 322 4.70 7.85 -14.32
CA LYS A 322 4.11 9.03 -13.66
C LYS A 322 3.83 8.76 -12.17
N ALA A 323 3.35 7.56 -11.83
CA ALA A 323 3.15 7.14 -10.44
C ALA A 323 4.47 7.13 -9.63
N ILE A 324 5.56 6.62 -10.21
CA ILE A 324 6.89 6.61 -9.58
C ILE A 324 7.44 8.03 -9.45
N GLU A 325 7.30 8.86 -10.48
CA GLU A 325 7.69 10.28 -10.45
C GLU A 325 6.98 11.02 -9.30
N TYR A 326 5.66 10.84 -9.16
CA TYR A 326 4.87 11.48 -8.10
C TYR A 326 5.24 10.95 -6.72
N ALA A 327 5.47 9.64 -6.60
CA ALA A 327 5.95 9.03 -5.37
C ALA A 327 7.30 9.58 -4.95
N ASP A 328 8.26 9.70 -5.87
CA ASP A 328 9.59 10.22 -5.57
C ASP A 328 9.53 11.67 -5.08
N PHE A 329 8.75 12.51 -5.76
CA PHE A 329 8.51 13.90 -5.33
C PHE A 329 7.89 13.96 -3.92
N HIS A 330 6.85 13.16 -3.66
CA HIS A 330 6.23 13.14 -2.34
C HIS A 330 7.18 12.60 -1.25
N LEU A 331 8.04 11.63 -1.61
CA LEU A 331 9.04 11.09 -0.70
C LEU A 331 10.15 12.10 -0.38
N ASP A 332 10.49 13.02 -1.27
CA ASP A 332 11.41 14.13 -0.94
C ASP A 332 10.84 15.00 0.18
N TYR A 333 9.55 15.33 0.09
CA TYR A 333 8.86 16.04 1.16
C TYR A 333 8.88 15.26 2.49
N LEU A 334 8.51 13.98 2.47
CA LEU A 334 8.46 13.18 3.70
C LEU A 334 9.85 12.97 4.32
N THR A 335 10.85 12.65 3.49
CA THR A 335 12.20 12.31 3.95
C THR A 335 13.00 13.53 4.41
N LYS A 336 12.58 14.75 4.03
CA LYS A 336 13.08 16.00 4.64
C LYS A 336 12.84 16.08 6.15
N TYR A 337 11.77 15.46 6.66
CA TYR A 337 11.41 15.53 8.08
C TYR A 337 11.53 14.19 8.81
N LEU A 338 11.48 13.08 8.08
CA LEU A 338 11.45 11.73 8.62
C LEU A 338 12.57 10.91 7.97
N HIS A 339 13.64 10.67 8.69
CA HIS A 339 14.82 9.96 8.17
C HIS A 339 14.64 8.44 8.22
N HIS A 340 13.87 7.94 9.20
CA HIS A 340 13.68 6.51 9.37
C HIS A 340 12.56 5.95 8.47
N PRO A 341 12.79 4.86 7.71
CA PRO A 341 11.83 4.32 6.74
C PRO A 341 10.49 3.90 7.36
N LEU A 342 10.48 3.46 8.62
CA LEU A 342 9.22 3.17 9.34
C LEU A 342 8.34 4.41 9.50
N PHE A 343 8.93 5.57 9.82
CA PHE A 343 8.17 6.80 10.02
C PHE A 343 7.71 7.38 8.69
N VAL A 344 8.54 7.28 7.65
CA VAL A 344 8.13 7.61 6.28
C VAL A 344 6.92 6.77 5.88
N ALA A 345 6.93 5.46 6.15
CA ALA A 345 5.78 4.58 5.88
C ALA A 345 4.52 4.99 6.66
N TYR A 346 4.64 5.34 7.94
CA TYR A 346 3.51 5.87 8.72
C TYR A 346 2.96 7.15 8.12
N ALA A 347 3.83 8.07 7.69
CA ALA A 347 3.42 9.34 7.09
C ALA A 347 2.82 9.17 5.69
N TYR A 348 3.30 8.22 4.90
CA TYR A 348 2.75 7.90 3.58
C TYR A 348 1.31 7.40 3.69
N ASN A 349 1.03 6.48 4.64
CA ASN A 349 -0.32 5.93 4.84
C ASN A 349 -1.24 6.84 5.66
N GLY A 350 -0.76 7.35 6.80
CA GLY A 350 -1.58 8.08 7.78
C GLY A 350 -1.45 9.61 7.71
N GLY A 351 -0.56 10.14 6.89
CA GLY A 351 -0.22 11.55 6.81
C GLY A 351 0.84 11.98 7.84
N ILE A 352 1.73 12.88 7.41
CA ILE A 352 2.85 13.37 8.24
C ILE A 352 2.41 14.05 9.55
N GLY A 353 1.26 14.73 9.55
CA GLY A 353 0.72 15.36 10.75
C GLY A 353 0.33 14.36 11.84
N PHE A 354 -0.26 13.22 11.44
CA PHE A 354 -0.55 12.10 12.35
C PHE A 354 0.76 11.51 12.89
N THR A 355 1.72 11.20 12.01
CA THR A 355 3.01 10.64 12.38
C THR A 355 3.76 11.55 13.35
N ARG A 356 3.83 12.85 13.07
CA ARG A 356 4.44 13.85 13.95
C ARG A 356 3.83 13.83 15.35
N ARG A 357 2.49 13.86 15.47
CA ARG A 357 1.82 13.77 16.78
C ARG A 357 2.17 12.48 17.51
N HIS A 358 2.15 11.35 16.80
CA HIS A 358 2.44 10.04 17.39
C HIS A 358 3.88 9.94 17.92
N ILE A 359 4.88 10.38 17.14
CA ILE A 359 6.29 10.25 17.54
C ILE A 359 6.69 11.27 18.61
N LYS A 360 6.05 12.46 18.65
CA LYS A 360 6.30 13.51 19.67
C LYS A 360 5.72 13.16 21.05
N ASP A 361 4.83 12.18 21.14
CA ASP A 361 4.43 11.62 22.44
C ASP A 361 5.67 11.04 23.14
N HIS A 362 5.98 11.56 24.32
CA HIS A 362 7.18 11.21 25.09
C HIS A 362 7.22 9.73 25.51
N ARG A 363 6.11 9.00 25.40
CA ARG A 363 6.02 7.56 25.68
C ARG A 363 6.42 6.69 24.50
N ASN A 364 6.55 7.26 23.30
CA ASN A 364 6.81 6.52 22.08
C ASN A 364 8.25 6.74 21.58
N PHE A 365 8.88 5.66 21.13
CA PHE A 365 10.18 5.64 20.46
C PHE A 365 11.25 6.36 21.31
N ARG A 366 11.36 5.92 22.57
CA ARG A 366 12.39 6.31 23.54
C ARG A 366 13.10 5.06 24.02
N THR A 367 14.19 5.24 24.75
CA THR A 367 14.86 4.13 25.44
C THR A 367 13.92 3.58 26.52
N GLY A 368 13.75 2.26 26.55
CA GLY A 368 12.89 1.62 27.54
C GLY A 368 12.88 0.10 27.39
N PRO A 369 12.30 -0.61 28.37
CA PRO A 369 12.14 -2.05 28.27
C PRO A 369 11.23 -2.37 27.08
N TYR A 370 11.68 -3.30 26.23
CA TYR A 370 10.98 -3.75 25.02
C TYR A 370 10.84 -2.68 23.91
N GLU A 371 11.54 -1.56 23.99
CA GLU A 371 11.59 -0.59 22.90
C GLU A 371 12.53 -1.07 21.77
N PRO A 372 12.24 -0.75 20.49
CA PRO A 372 11.12 0.08 19.99
C PRO A 372 9.80 -0.69 19.80
N TYR A 373 9.77 -1.99 20.12
CA TYR A 373 8.65 -2.87 19.78
C TYR A 373 7.36 -2.45 20.47
N MET A 374 7.44 -2.03 21.73
CA MET A 374 6.29 -1.52 22.48
C MET A 374 5.68 -0.29 21.78
N SER A 375 6.50 0.70 21.42
CA SER A 375 6.02 1.89 20.69
C SER A 375 5.38 1.57 19.34
N MET A 376 5.94 0.58 18.63
CA MET A 376 5.32 0.08 17.40
C MET A 376 3.94 -0.52 17.66
N GLU A 377 3.72 -1.25 18.76
CA GLU A 377 2.40 -1.80 19.10
C GLU A 377 1.41 -0.75 19.63
N MET A 378 1.90 0.33 20.24
CA MET A 378 1.08 1.39 20.83
C MET A 378 0.54 2.42 19.83
N MET A 379 0.88 2.31 18.53
CA MET A 379 0.27 3.13 17.49
C MET A 379 -1.25 2.90 17.43
N SER A 380 -2.03 3.94 17.72
CA SER A 380 -3.50 3.85 17.82
C SER A 380 -4.20 3.62 16.49
N ASN A 381 -3.61 4.06 15.38
CA ASN A 381 -4.09 3.74 14.05
C ASN A 381 -3.62 2.33 13.66
N ASP A 382 -4.51 1.35 13.79
CA ASP A 382 -4.24 -0.05 13.46
C ASP A 382 -3.74 -0.25 12.02
N GLU A 383 -4.26 0.52 11.06
CA GLU A 383 -3.84 0.43 9.66
C GLU A 383 -2.40 0.90 9.50
N ALA A 384 -2.09 2.11 9.96
CA ALA A 384 -0.74 2.68 9.88
C ALA A 384 0.28 1.80 10.63
N ARG A 385 -0.11 1.27 11.79
CA ARG A 385 0.72 0.39 12.62
C ARG A 385 1.20 -0.84 11.84
N GLU A 386 0.27 -1.58 11.26
CA GLU A 386 0.59 -2.80 10.52
C GLU A 386 1.20 -2.49 9.15
N TYR A 387 0.81 -1.38 8.52
CA TYR A 387 1.39 -0.87 7.28
C TYR A 387 2.88 -0.59 7.44
N GLY A 388 3.28 0.17 8.46
CA GLY A 388 4.68 0.53 8.68
C GLY A 388 5.57 -0.69 8.90
N LYS A 389 5.12 -1.67 9.70
CA LYS A 389 5.83 -2.94 9.91
C LYS A 389 6.05 -3.70 8.59
N LYS A 390 5.03 -3.76 7.73
CA LYS A 390 5.11 -4.43 6.42
C LYS A 390 6.04 -3.69 5.47
N VAL A 391 5.96 -2.35 5.40
CA VAL A 391 6.84 -1.54 4.55
C VAL A 391 8.29 -1.62 5.01
N LEU A 392 8.55 -1.54 6.31
CA LEU A 392 9.91 -1.70 6.85
C LEU A 392 10.49 -3.08 6.51
N THR A 393 9.68 -4.14 6.61
CA THR A 393 10.08 -5.49 6.18
C THR A 393 10.42 -5.49 4.68
N ASN A 394 9.53 -4.93 3.85
CA ASN A 394 9.73 -4.89 2.40
C ASN A 394 11.00 -4.10 2.04
N TYR A 395 11.24 -2.97 2.71
CA TYR A 395 12.39 -2.11 2.52
C TYR A 395 13.70 -2.87 2.72
N VAL A 396 13.82 -3.59 3.83
CA VAL A 396 14.99 -4.43 4.10
C VAL A 396 15.17 -5.51 3.03
N ILE A 397 14.10 -6.18 2.60
CA ILE A 397 14.18 -7.20 1.56
C ILE A 397 14.63 -6.59 0.22
N TYR A 398 14.10 -5.44 -0.17
CA TYR A 398 14.46 -4.78 -1.42
C TYR A 398 15.88 -4.21 -1.41
N LEU A 399 16.37 -3.68 -0.28
CA LEU A 399 17.77 -3.29 -0.14
C LEU A 399 18.71 -4.47 -0.43
N ASN A 400 18.45 -5.63 0.18
CA ASN A 400 19.25 -6.83 -0.06
C ASN A 400 19.17 -7.28 -1.53
N LYS A 401 18.00 -7.16 -2.18
CA LYS A 401 17.84 -7.48 -3.62
C LYS A 401 18.50 -6.47 -4.55
N LEU A 402 18.75 -5.25 -4.08
CA LEU A 402 19.48 -4.19 -4.78
C LEU A 402 20.99 -4.24 -4.48
N GLY A 403 21.46 -5.28 -3.78
CA GLY A 403 22.88 -5.45 -3.47
C GLY A 403 23.38 -4.60 -2.30
N VAL A 404 22.50 -4.07 -1.46
CA VAL A 404 22.85 -3.36 -0.21
C VAL A 404 22.58 -4.29 0.98
N PRO A 405 23.60 -4.99 1.52
CA PRO A 405 23.42 -5.90 2.64
C PRO A 405 22.84 -5.16 3.85
N THR A 406 21.64 -5.56 4.28
CA THR A 406 20.91 -4.84 5.33
C THR A 406 20.27 -5.81 6.31
N ARG A 407 20.51 -5.56 7.60
CA ARG A 407 19.87 -6.26 8.73
C ARG A 407 18.80 -5.38 9.37
N ILE A 408 17.80 -5.97 10.04
CA ILE A 408 16.66 -5.24 10.58
C ILE A 408 16.99 -4.63 11.95
N PHE A 409 17.86 -5.28 12.73
CA PHE A 409 18.28 -4.80 14.04
C PHE A 409 18.89 -3.39 14.05
N PRO A 410 19.83 -3.02 13.14
CA PRO A 410 20.33 -1.66 13.09
C PRO A 410 19.22 -0.61 12.91
N LEU A 411 18.25 -0.86 12.03
CA LEU A 411 17.11 0.04 11.82
C LEU A 411 16.21 0.10 13.06
N LEU A 412 15.92 -1.04 13.69
CA LEU A 412 15.13 -1.05 14.93
C LEU A 412 15.83 -0.32 16.07
N LYS A 413 17.15 -0.45 16.20
CA LYS A 413 17.91 0.19 17.27
C LYS A 413 17.87 1.72 17.16
N THR A 414 17.90 2.28 15.95
CA THR A 414 17.87 3.73 15.76
C THR A 414 16.51 4.35 16.08
N LEU A 415 15.41 3.58 16.04
CA LEU A 415 14.07 4.09 16.36
C LEU A 415 13.95 4.72 17.75
N ALA A 416 14.77 4.30 18.72
CA ALA A 416 14.78 4.86 20.07
C ALA A 416 15.64 6.13 20.20
N THR A 417 16.32 6.56 19.13
CA THR A 417 17.22 7.73 19.09
C THR A 417 16.64 8.80 18.16
N PRO A 418 15.86 9.78 18.69
CA PRO A 418 15.11 10.73 17.87
C PRO A 418 15.93 11.46 16.80
N SER A 419 17.15 11.91 17.15
CA SER A 419 18.06 12.62 16.24
C SER A 419 18.50 11.85 15.01
N LEU A 420 18.34 10.53 15.00
CA LEU A 420 18.63 9.67 13.85
C LEU A 420 17.39 9.37 13.01
N THR A 421 16.21 9.84 13.42
CA THR A 421 14.93 9.35 12.89
C THR A 421 14.02 10.43 12.33
N ASP A 422 14.09 11.65 12.83
CA ASP A 422 13.21 12.75 12.42
C ASP A 422 13.71 14.12 12.86
N GLU A 423 13.14 15.16 12.24
CA GLU A 423 13.38 16.58 12.56
C GLU A 423 12.39 17.15 13.59
N PHE A 424 11.43 16.37 14.07
CA PHE A 424 10.34 16.88 14.92
C PHE A 424 10.64 16.84 16.42
N ARG A 425 11.65 16.06 16.80
CA ARG A 425 12.04 15.73 18.19
C ARG A 425 13.49 16.07 18.50
N ASN A 426 14.14 16.80 17.58
CA ASN A 426 15.46 17.40 17.76
C ASN A 426 15.40 18.55 18.77
#